data_AF-A0A2D0K4D1-F1
#
_entry.id   AF-A0A2D0K4D1-F1
#
_cell.length_a   1.000
_cell.length_b   1.000
_cell.length_c   1.000
_cell.angle_alpha   90.00
_cell.angle_beta   90.00
_cell.angle_gamma   90.00
#
_symmetry.space_group_name_H-M   'P 1'
#
loop_
_entity.id
_entity.type
_entity.pdbx_description
1 polymer ?
#
loop_
_entity_poly.entity_id
_entity_poly.type
_entity_poly.pdbx_seq_one_letter_code
_entity_poly.pdbx_strand_id
1 'polypeptide(L)'
;MFLGLLIILLPLSLGYLIRLNNKTILTRVHQLLNVMVYLILLLMGISLAMLDNLGSNLLSILLYAMTFFLCIFATNWLALFFLDKKEPWIITGHKQESPPSRLHMALDSIKLCGALIFGFLLGLTEWSWFNFASNASKITLIFLLFFVGIQLRNNGLSLKQTFMNRRGAVVAIIVAISSLIGGVIAAFLLGLPTKTGLAIASGYGWYSLSGILISDAYGPVFGSTAFFNDLARELASIMLLPMLINRYRSTALGLTGAASIDFTLPILQRCGGISIVPAAIVHGFILSLMTPIFIAFFTQ
;
A
#
# COMPACT_ATOMS: atom_id res chain seq x y z
N MET A 1 18.15 -16.86 8.52
CA MET A 1 16.91 -16.39 9.16
C MET A 1 16.94 -14.90 9.48
N PHE A 2 17.83 -14.38 10.34
CA PHE A 2 17.80 -12.96 10.75
C PHE A 2 18.35 -11.93 9.74
N LEU A 3 19.16 -12.37 8.76
CA LEU A 3 19.77 -11.45 7.79
C LEU A 3 18.76 -10.73 6.90
N GLY A 4 17.67 -11.41 6.48
CA GLY A 4 16.61 -10.80 5.67
C GLY A 4 15.84 -9.73 6.44
N LEU A 5 15.47 -10.00 7.71
CA LEU A 5 14.88 -8.99 8.60
C LEU A 5 15.81 -7.79 8.75
N LEU A 6 17.10 -8.06 8.96
CA LEU A 6 18.11 -7.04 9.20
C LEU A 6 18.23 -6.12 7.98
N ILE A 7 18.25 -6.67 6.77
CA ILE A 7 18.33 -5.91 5.52
C ILE A 7 17.12 -4.98 5.35
N ILE A 8 15.94 -5.33 5.87
CA ILE A 8 14.74 -4.49 5.78
C ILE A 8 14.65 -3.50 6.95
N LEU A 9 14.78 -3.98 8.20
CA LEU A 9 14.59 -3.16 9.40
C LEU A 9 15.76 -2.22 9.67
N LEU A 10 17.00 -2.58 9.31
CA LEU A 10 18.17 -1.76 9.60
C LEU A 10 18.14 -0.45 8.80
N PRO A 11 17.96 -0.44 7.46
CA PRO A 11 17.84 0.82 6.72
C PRO A 11 16.65 1.66 7.17
N LEU A 12 15.49 1.01 7.41
CA LEU A 12 14.29 1.68 7.91
C LEU A 12 14.52 2.36 9.26
N SER A 13 15.12 1.65 10.21
CA SER A 13 15.43 2.19 11.54
C SER A 13 16.48 3.30 11.50
N LEU A 14 17.55 3.13 10.71
CA LEU A 14 18.56 4.17 10.50
C LEU A 14 17.94 5.44 9.89
N GLY A 15 17.09 5.29 8.89
CA GLY A 15 16.34 6.40 8.32
C GLY A 15 15.44 7.08 9.35
N TYR A 16 14.73 6.30 10.16
CA TYR A 16 13.83 6.81 11.20
C TYR A 16 14.54 7.62 12.29
N LEU A 17 15.83 7.34 12.56
CA LEU A 17 16.61 8.12 13.52
C LEU A 17 16.93 9.54 13.03
N ILE A 18 16.86 9.79 11.72
CA ILE A 18 17.21 11.09 11.12
C ILE A 18 16.01 12.03 11.18
N ARG A 19 16.14 13.10 11.98
CA ARG A 19 15.16 14.18 12.05
C ARG A 19 15.58 15.35 11.15
N LEU A 20 14.77 15.66 10.16
CA LEU A 20 14.96 16.77 9.23
C LEU A 20 13.97 17.89 9.56
N ASN A 21 14.47 19.07 9.93
CA ASN A 21 13.63 20.24 10.18
C ASN A 21 13.45 21.11 8.91
N ASN A 22 14.24 20.89 7.86
CA ASN A 22 14.19 21.68 6.63
C ASN A 22 13.15 21.10 5.66
N LYS A 23 12.08 21.86 5.41
CA LYS A 23 10.99 21.49 4.49
C LYS A 23 11.49 21.19 3.08
N THR A 24 12.49 21.92 2.57
CA THR A 24 13.03 21.72 1.22
C THR A 24 13.73 20.37 1.08
N ILE A 25 14.47 19.96 2.11
CA ILE A 25 15.13 18.63 2.13
C ILE A 25 14.07 17.53 2.21
N LEU A 26 13.03 17.73 3.01
CA LEU A 26 11.93 16.78 3.11
C LEU A 26 11.19 16.60 1.76
N THR A 27 10.95 17.70 1.02
CA THR A 27 10.38 17.62 -0.33
C THR A 27 11.29 16.86 -1.29
N ARG A 28 12.62 17.05 -1.21
CA ARG A 28 13.57 16.28 -2.02
C ARG A 28 13.57 14.79 -1.67
N VAL A 29 13.49 14.44 -0.38
CA VAL A 29 13.35 13.04 0.06
C VAL A 29 12.08 12.42 -0.53
N HIS A 30 10.96 13.14 -0.51
CA HIS A 30 9.72 12.68 -1.12
C HIS A 30 9.84 12.50 -2.64
N GLN A 31 10.49 13.43 -3.35
CA GLN A 31 10.75 13.30 -4.79
C GLN A 31 11.65 12.08 -5.10
N LEU A 32 12.71 11.87 -4.31
CA LEU A 32 13.60 10.72 -4.47
C LEU A 32 12.86 9.40 -4.22
N LEU A 33 11.99 9.34 -3.21
CA LEU A 33 11.13 8.18 -2.95
C LEU A 33 10.26 7.85 -4.16
N ASN A 34 9.59 8.86 -4.73
CA ASN A 34 8.78 8.66 -5.93
C ASN A 34 9.63 8.12 -7.09
N VAL A 35 10.80 8.71 -7.35
CA VAL A 35 11.74 8.22 -8.38
C VAL A 35 12.15 6.77 -8.13
N MET A 36 12.44 6.40 -6.88
CA MET A 36 12.81 5.02 -6.52
C MET A 36 11.67 4.03 -6.74
N VAL A 37 10.42 4.42 -6.44
CA VAL A 37 9.25 3.61 -6.75
C VAL A 37 9.14 3.36 -8.26
N TYR A 38 9.24 4.41 -9.08
CA TYR A 38 9.22 4.27 -10.54
C TYR A 38 10.36 3.37 -11.05
N LEU A 39 11.57 3.53 -10.51
CA LEU A 39 12.72 2.73 -10.90
C LEU A 39 12.53 1.25 -10.56
N ILE A 40 11.99 0.93 -9.38
CA ILE A 40 11.76 -0.47 -9.01
C ILE A 40 10.61 -1.08 -9.79
N LEU A 41 9.52 -0.35 -10.04
CA LEU A 41 8.44 -0.83 -10.90
C LEU A 41 8.96 -1.18 -12.30
N LEU A 42 9.86 -0.35 -12.83
CA LEU A 42 10.53 -0.61 -14.10
C LEU A 42 11.38 -1.90 -14.00
N LEU A 43 12.22 -2.04 -12.97
CA LEU A 43 13.04 -3.24 -12.77
C LEU A 43 12.21 -4.51 -12.55
N MET A 44 11.06 -4.41 -11.85
CA MET A 44 10.12 -5.50 -11.65
C MET A 44 9.47 -5.89 -12.97
N GLY A 45 9.09 -4.92 -13.81
CA GLY A 45 8.61 -5.16 -15.17
C GLY A 45 9.65 -5.89 -16.02
N ILE A 46 10.91 -5.43 -16.02
CA ILE A 46 12.01 -6.10 -16.73
C ILE A 46 12.16 -7.55 -16.22
N SER A 47 12.19 -7.73 -14.90
CA SER A 47 12.35 -9.06 -14.29
C SER A 47 11.18 -9.99 -14.64
N LEU A 48 9.97 -9.45 -14.80
CA LEU A 48 8.80 -10.20 -15.22
C LEU A 48 8.91 -10.66 -16.68
N ALA A 49 9.47 -9.82 -17.56
CA ALA A 49 9.66 -10.12 -18.97
C ALA A 49 10.69 -11.24 -19.21
N MET A 50 11.64 -11.41 -18.29
CA MET A 50 12.68 -12.45 -18.35
C MET A 50 12.25 -13.78 -17.71
N LEU A 51 11.01 -13.90 -17.24
CA LEU A 51 10.52 -15.17 -16.69
C LEU A 51 10.21 -16.17 -17.81
N ASP A 52 10.63 -17.41 -17.64
CA ASP A 52 10.14 -18.53 -18.45
C ASP A 52 8.60 -18.65 -18.30
N ASN A 53 7.91 -19.06 -19.37
CA ASN A 53 6.45 -19.19 -19.39
C ASN A 53 5.68 -17.90 -19.03
N LEU A 54 6.03 -16.78 -19.67
CA LEU A 54 5.38 -15.46 -19.53
C LEU A 54 3.85 -15.52 -19.46
N GLY A 55 3.21 -16.26 -20.36
CA GLY A 55 1.75 -16.35 -20.42
C GLY A 55 1.13 -16.93 -19.15
N SER A 56 1.68 -18.02 -18.61
CA SER A 56 1.17 -18.61 -17.37
C SER A 56 1.47 -17.75 -16.15
N ASN A 57 2.62 -17.06 -16.12
CA ASN A 57 2.97 -16.13 -15.04
C ASN A 57 2.05 -14.91 -15.02
N LEU A 58 1.76 -14.30 -16.17
CA LEU A 58 0.82 -13.17 -16.27
C LEU A 58 -0.59 -13.56 -15.83
N LEU A 59 -1.07 -14.74 -16.26
CA LEU A 59 -2.37 -15.25 -15.82
C LEU A 59 -2.39 -15.52 -14.31
N SER A 60 -1.30 -16.08 -13.76
CA SER A 60 -1.17 -16.31 -12.32
C SER A 60 -1.21 -15.00 -11.52
N ILE A 61 -0.51 -13.95 -11.99
CA ILE A 61 -0.53 -12.63 -11.34
C ILE A 61 -1.95 -12.09 -11.29
N LEU A 62 -2.67 -12.14 -12.41
CA LEU A 62 -4.05 -11.65 -12.46
C LEU A 62 -4.96 -12.43 -11.52
N LEU A 63 -4.88 -13.77 -11.56
CA LEU A 63 -5.70 -14.66 -10.75
C LEU A 63 -5.41 -14.48 -9.25
N TYR A 64 -4.14 -14.42 -8.87
CA TYR A 64 -3.73 -14.18 -7.50
C TYR A 64 -4.15 -12.78 -7.03
N ALA A 65 -3.84 -11.74 -7.80
CA ALA A 65 -4.15 -10.36 -7.42
C ALA A 65 -5.65 -10.15 -7.23
N MET A 66 -6.48 -10.66 -8.15
CA MET A 66 -7.93 -10.57 -8.05
C MET A 66 -8.48 -11.37 -6.87
N THR A 67 -7.96 -12.57 -6.60
CA THR A 67 -8.42 -13.39 -5.48
C THR A 67 -8.07 -12.74 -4.14
N PHE A 68 -6.83 -12.24 -3.99
CA PHE A 68 -6.41 -11.47 -2.82
C PHE A 68 -7.25 -10.21 -2.66
N PHE A 69 -7.43 -9.44 -3.74
CA PHE A 69 -8.23 -8.23 -3.74
C PHE A 69 -9.65 -8.50 -3.25
N LEU A 70 -10.36 -9.43 -3.88
CA LEU A 70 -11.75 -9.74 -3.55
C LEU A 70 -11.89 -10.23 -2.11
N CYS A 71 -11.02 -11.13 -1.65
CA CYS A 71 -11.08 -11.66 -0.29
C CYS A 71 -10.79 -10.58 0.76
N ILE A 72 -9.70 -9.83 0.60
CA ILE A 72 -9.30 -8.76 1.52
C ILE A 72 -10.34 -7.62 1.52
N PHE A 73 -10.83 -7.24 0.34
CA PHE A 73 -11.81 -6.18 0.21
C PHE A 73 -13.14 -6.57 0.85
N ALA A 74 -13.62 -7.81 0.63
CA ALA A 74 -14.84 -8.31 1.23
C ALA A 74 -14.75 -8.42 2.76
N THR A 75 -13.66 -8.97 3.30
CA THR A 75 -13.49 -9.08 4.76
C THR A 75 -13.37 -7.71 5.43
N ASN A 76 -12.64 -6.77 4.83
CA ASN A 76 -12.56 -5.39 5.31
C ASN A 76 -13.93 -4.71 5.28
N TRP A 77 -14.65 -4.81 4.17
CA TRP A 77 -15.99 -4.26 4.03
C TRP A 77 -16.92 -4.79 5.12
N LEU A 78 -16.98 -6.11 5.30
CA LEU A 78 -17.86 -6.74 6.29
C LEU A 78 -17.50 -6.29 7.70
N ALA A 79 -16.22 -6.34 8.08
CA ALA A 79 -15.78 -5.96 9.42
C ALA A 79 -16.08 -4.49 9.74
N LEU A 80 -15.85 -3.58 8.79
CA LEU A 80 -16.12 -2.16 8.95
C LEU A 80 -17.62 -1.84 8.91
N PHE A 81 -18.39 -2.55 8.10
CA PHE A 81 -19.84 -2.43 8.07
C PHE A 81 -20.44 -2.80 9.43
N PHE A 82 -19.95 -3.88 10.05
CA PHE A 82 -20.34 -4.24 11.42
C PHE A 82 -19.93 -3.17 12.45
N LEU A 83 -18.75 -2.55 12.29
CA LEU A 83 -18.36 -1.42 13.13
C LEU A 83 -19.33 -0.24 13.00
N ASP A 84 -19.66 0.18 11.77
CA ASP A 84 -20.59 1.29 11.54
C ASP A 84 -21.99 0.99 12.09
N LYS A 85 -22.42 -0.28 12.06
CA LYS A 85 -23.71 -0.69 12.67
C LYS A 85 -23.66 -0.66 14.20
N LYS A 86 -22.53 -1.06 14.81
CA LYS A 86 -22.38 -1.14 16.28
C LYS A 86 -22.11 0.23 16.91
N GLU A 87 -21.28 1.04 16.27
CA GLU A 87 -20.90 2.37 16.73
C GLU A 87 -21.01 3.35 15.55
N PRO A 88 -22.20 3.87 15.22
CA PRO A 88 -22.37 4.74 14.06
C PRO A 88 -21.63 6.07 14.22
N TRP A 89 -20.85 6.45 13.21
CA TRP A 89 -20.16 7.74 13.17
C TRP A 89 -20.94 8.76 12.32
N ILE A 90 -21.93 9.40 12.94
CA ILE A 90 -22.82 10.37 12.29
C ILE A 90 -22.34 11.79 12.58
N ILE A 91 -22.25 12.62 11.53
CA ILE A 91 -22.01 14.06 11.67
C ILE A 91 -23.21 14.78 11.08
N THR A 92 -23.94 15.52 11.92
CA THR A 92 -25.10 16.31 11.54
C THR A 92 -24.66 17.63 10.88
N GLY A 93 -25.24 17.95 9.71
CA GLY A 93 -25.11 19.29 9.10
C GLY A 93 -24.00 19.45 8.05
N HIS A 94 -23.27 18.40 7.67
CA HIS A 94 -22.28 18.48 6.59
C HIS A 94 -22.94 18.25 5.22
N LYS A 95 -22.84 19.23 4.30
CA LYS A 95 -23.18 19.04 2.87
C LYS A 95 -21.93 18.60 2.12
N GLN A 96 -22.02 17.48 1.43
CA GLN A 96 -20.92 16.94 0.62
C GLN A 96 -20.55 17.91 -0.50
N GLU A 97 -19.28 18.34 -0.55
CA GLU A 97 -18.75 19.05 -1.70
C GLU A 97 -18.49 18.08 -2.86
N SER A 98 -18.54 18.58 -4.09
CA SER A 98 -18.22 17.77 -5.26
C SER A 98 -16.81 17.18 -5.12
N PRO A 99 -16.64 15.85 -5.26
CA PRO A 99 -15.32 15.23 -5.17
C PRO A 99 -14.37 15.85 -6.20
N PRO A 100 -13.05 15.83 -5.97
CA PRO A 100 -12.10 16.14 -7.03
C PRO A 100 -12.32 15.17 -8.21
N SER A 101 -11.82 15.51 -9.41
CA SER A 101 -11.96 14.65 -10.59
C SER A 101 -11.39 13.26 -10.30
N ARG A 102 -12.30 12.29 -10.05
CA ARG A 102 -11.96 10.89 -9.75
C ARG A 102 -11.10 10.27 -10.83
N LEU A 103 -11.36 10.67 -12.08
CA LEU A 103 -10.63 10.20 -13.25
C LEU A 103 -9.18 10.69 -13.22
N HIS A 104 -8.93 11.94 -12.84
CA HIS A 104 -7.56 12.45 -12.74
C HIS A 104 -6.75 11.73 -11.66
N MET A 105 -7.35 11.50 -10.48
CA MET A 105 -6.67 10.79 -9.39
C MET A 105 -6.46 9.30 -9.71
N ALA A 106 -7.42 8.64 -10.34
CA ALA A 106 -7.25 7.27 -10.83
C ALA A 106 -6.15 7.19 -11.91
N LEU A 107 -6.07 8.20 -12.80
CA LEU A 107 -4.98 8.28 -13.78
C LEU A 107 -3.61 8.39 -13.11
N ASP A 108 -3.49 9.10 -11.99
CA ASP A 108 -2.23 9.18 -11.24
C ASP A 108 -1.79 7.81 -10.70
N SER A 109 -2.70 7.01 -10.16
CA SER A 109 -2.39 5.63 -9.76
C SER A 109 -2.10 4.72 -10.97
N ILE A 110 -2.77 4.93 -12.11
CA ILE A 110 -2.52 4.18 -13.35
C ILE A 110 -1.16 4.50 -13.98
N LYS A 111 -0.60 5.71 -13.80
CA LYS A 111 0.75 6.06 -14.31
C LYS A 111 1.83 5.09 -13.81
N LEU A 112 1.65 4.54 -12.61
CA LEU A 112 2.57 3.56 -12.03
C LEU A 112 2.50 2.21 -12.73
N CYS A 113 1.30 1.77 -13.17
CA CYS A 113 1.18 0.64 -14.08
C CYS A 113 1.93 0.89 -15.39
N GLY A 114 1.90 2.13 -15.88
CA GLY A 114 2.66 2.54 -17.05
C GLY A 114 4.16 2.27 -16.90
N ALA A 115 4.74 2.56 -15.73
CA ALA A 115 6.16 2.30 -15.44
C ALA A 115 6.50 0.80 -15.45
N LEU A 116 5.62 -0.03 -14.88
CA LEU A 116 5.77 -1.48 -14.89
C LEU A 116 5.67 -2.05 -16.31
N ILE A 117 4.66 -1.63 -17.07
CA ILE A 117 4.47 -2.06 -18.47
C ILE A 117 5.67 -1.61 -19.32
N PHE A 118 6.14 -0.38 -19.11
CA PHE A 118 7.32 0.12 -19.82
C PHE A 118 8.57 -0.70 -19.48
N GLY A 119 8.80 -1.02 -18.21
CA GLY A 119 9.85 -1.94 -17.79
C GLY A 119 9.71 -3.33 -18.43
N PHE A 120 8.50 -3.87 -18.47
CA PHE A 120 8.20 -5.14 -19.13
C PHE A 120 8.55 -5.14 -20.62
N LEU A 121 8.11 -4.10 -21.35
CA LEU A 121 8.43 -3.93 -22.77
C LEU A 121 9.94 -3.80 -23.02
N LEU A 122 10.66 -3.09 -22.13
CA LEU A 122 12.12 -3.02 -22.20
C LEU A 122 12.77 -4.39 -21.93
N GLY A 123 12.27 -5.15 -20.97
CA GLY A 123 12.79 -6.48 -20.66
C GLY A 123 12.65 -7.48 -21.81
N LEU A 124 11.61 -7.35 -22.65
CA LEU A 124 11.43 -8.16 -23.86
C LEU A 124 12.53 -7.96 -24.91
N THR A 125 13.34 -6.90 -24.81
CA THR A 125 14.46 -6.67 -25.73
C THR A 125 15.68 -7.55 -25.43
N GLU A 126 15.65 -8.33 -24.34
CA GLU A 126 16.69 -9.29 -23.91
C GLU A 126 18.11 -8.71 -23.85
N TRP A 127 18.22 -7.40 -23.61
CA TRP A 127 19.51 -6.74 -23.62
C TRP A 127 20.37 -7.18 -22.42
N SER A 128 21.63 -7.56 -22.68
CA SER A 128 22.51 -8.21 -21.69
C SER A 128 22.79 -7.40 -20.42
N TRP A 129 22.60 -6.08 -20.47
CA TRP A 129 22.71 -5.18 -19.30
C TRP A 129 21.63 -5.45 -18.23
N PHE A 130 20.49 -6.01 -18.63
CA PHE A 130 19.35 -6.26 -17.73
C PHE A 130 19.54 -7.46 -16.79
N ASN A 131 20.57 -8.29 -16.99
CA ASN A 131 20.94 -9.34 -16.05
C ASN A 131 21.31 -8.80 -14.65
N PHE A 132 21.67 -7.51 -14.55
CA PHE A 132 21.92 -6.85 -13.27
C PHE A 132 20.64 -6.33 -12.57
N ALA A 133 19.47 -6.44 -13.19
CA ALA A 133 18.22 -5.86 -12.68
C ALA A 133 17.86 -6.36 -11.27
N SER A 134 18.11 -7.64 -10.97
CA SER A 134 17.83 -8.23 -9.64
C SER A 134 18.74 -7.69 -8.53
N ASN A 135 20.02 -7.40 -8.83
CA ASN A 135 20.91 -6.78 -7.85
C ASN A 135 20.62 -5.28 -7.70
N ALA A 136 20.30 -4.61 -8.80
CA ALA A 136 19.89 -3.21 -8.78
C ALA A 136 18.60 -3.01 -7.97
N SER A 137 17.61 -3.92 -8.08
CA SER A 137 16.35 -3.83 -7.33
C SER A 137 16.59 -3.93 -5.83
N LYS A 138 17.49 -4.84 -5.39
CA LYS A 138 17.89 -4.97 -3.97
C LYS A 138 18.54 -3.71 -3.41
N ILE A 139 19.51 -3.14 -4.13
CA ILE A 139 20.17 -1.91 -3.71
C ILE A 139 19.15 -0.76 -3.64
N THR A 140 18.28 -0.66 -4.65
CA THR A 140 17.24 0.38 -4.69
C THR A 140 16.25 0.23 -3.53
N LEU A 141 15.87 -1.00 -3.19
CA LEU A 141 15.01 -1.29 -2.04
C LEU A 141 15.65 -0.83 -0.72
N ILE A 142 16.94 -1.09 -0.49
CA ILE A 142 17.64 -0.65 0.73
C ILE A 142 17.59 0.88 0.88
N PHE A 143 17.90 1.62 -0.19
CA PHE A 143 17.81 3.08 -0.16
C PHE A 143 16.38 3.57 0.00
N LEU A 144 15.42 2.93 -0.67
CA LEU A 144 14.01 3.25 -0.53
C LEU A 144 13.56 3.09 0.92
N LEU A 145 13.89 1.97 1.58
CA LEU A 145 13.56 1.74 2.97
C LEU A 145 14.20 2.76 3.91
N PHE A 146 15.45 3.14 3.63
CA PHE A 146 16.10 4.23 4.34
C PHE A 146 15.34 5.56 4.23
N PHE A 147 14.98 5.97 3.00
CA PHE A 147 14.21 7.19 2.79
C PHE A 147 12.78 7.10 3.35
N VAL A 148 12.14 5.92 3.31
CA VAL A 148 10.85 5.67 3.95
C VAL A 148 10.98 5.85 5.46
N GLY A 149 12.06 5.36 6.08
CA GLY A 149 12.34 5.59 7.50
C GLY A 149 12.41 7.08 7.84
N ILE A 150 13.16 7.86 7.06
CA ILE A 150 13.23 9.32 7.19
C ILE A 150 11.85 9.94 7.05
N GLN A 151 11.08 9.53 6.03
CA GLN A 151 9.75 10.05 5.78
C GLN A 151 8.81 9.73 6.95
N LEU A 152 8.79 8.51 7.47
CA LEU A 152 7.95 8.12 8.61
C LEU A 152 8.27 8.95 9.87
N ARG A 153 9.55 9.22 10.14
CA ARG A 153 9.96 10.05 11.27
C ARG A 153 9.49 11.50 11.14
N ASN A 154 9.63 12.05 9.94
CA ASN A 154 9.46 13.49 9.70
C ASN A 154 8.04 13.84 9.22
N ASN A 155 7.28 12.88 8.69
CA ASN A 155 5.85 13.01 8.46
C ASN A 155 5.08 13.12 9.77
N GLY A 156 5.65 12.66 10.89
CA GLY A 156 5.71 13.43 12.13
C GLY A 156 4.42 14.05 12.65
N LEU A 157 3.25 13.51 12.30
CA LEU A 157 1.99 13.80 12.97
C LEU A 157 2.25 13.48 14.42
N SER A 158 2.32 14.52 15.26
CA SER A 158 2.92 14.37 16.58
C SER A 158 2.34 13.11 17.22
N LEU A 159 3.18 12.14 17.61
CA LEU A 159 2.70 10.87 18.18
C LEU A 159 1.61 11.15 19.25
N LYS A 160 1.75 12.28 19.96
CA LYS A 160 0.78 12.85 20.90
C LYS A 160 -0.60 13.25 20.32
N GLN A 161 -0.68 13.83 19.12
CA GLN A 161 -1.96 14.13 18.43
C GLN A 161 -2.50 12.90 17.67
N THR A 162 -1.63 12.03 17.17
CA THR A 162 -1.99 10.79 16.47
C THR A 162 -2.62 9.75 17.41
N PHE A 163 -2.18 9.67 18.66
CA PHE A 163 -2.87 8.87 19.69
C PHE A 163 -4.20 9.46 20.18
N MET A 164 -4.54 10.70 19.80
CA MET A 164 -5.73 11.37 20.31
C MET A 164 -7.01 10.97 19.55
N ASN A 165 -6.91 10.51 18.29
CA ASN A 165 -8.08 10.06 17.53
C ASN A 165 -8.34 8.56 17.69
N ARG A 166 -9.07 8.21 18.75
CA ARG A 166 -9.48 6.83 19.05
C ARG A 166 -10.19 6.16 17.85
N ARG A 167 -10.99 6.92 17.09
CA ARG A 167 -11.77 6.38 15.97
C ARG A 167 -10.87 5.90 14.83
N GLY A 168 -9.89 6.71 14.41
CA GLY A 168 -8.92 6.34 13.38
C GLY A 168 -8.10 5.11 13.77
N ALA A 169 -7.70 5.02 15.04
CA ALA A 169 -6.96 3.86 15.56
C ALA A 169 -7.81 2.58 15.53
N VAL A 170 -9.07 2.62 15.99
CA VAL A 170 -9.97 1.47 15.94
C VAL A 170 -10.17 0.98 14.50
N VAL A 171 -10.40 1.91 13.55
CA VAL A 171 -10.56 1.57 12.13
C VAL A 171 -9.29 0.92 11.58
N ALA A 172 -8.10 1.43 11.92
CA ALA A 172 -6.83 0.82 11.50
C ALA A 172 -6.65 -0.60 12.01
N ILE A 173 -6.89 -0.85 13.30
CA ILE A 173 -6.73 -2.19 13.88
C ILE A 173 -7.74 -3.17 13.28
N ILE A 174 -8.98 -2.75 13.06
CA ILE A 174 -9.98 -3.59 12.39
C ILE A 174 -9.51 -3.94 10.98
N VAL A 175 -9.12 -2.94 10.17
CA VAL A 175 -8.63 -3.18 8.80
C VAL A 175 -7.40 -4.08 8.77
N ALA A 176 -6.48 -3.91 9.71
CA ALA A 176 -5.30 -4.75 9.81
C ALA A 176 -5.69 -6.22 10.02
N ILE A 177 -6.52 -6.50 11.03
CA ILE A 177 -6.96 -7.85 11.37
C ILE A 177 -7.81 -8.45 10.24
N SER A 178 -8.80 -7.71 9.72
CA SER A 178 -9.67 -8.22 8.65
C SER A 178 -8.94 -8.44 7.33
N SER A 179 -7.92 -7.62 7.03
CA SER A 179 -7.06 -7.83 5.85
C SER A 179 -6.25 -9.11 6.00
N LEU A 180 -5.65 -9.37 7.18
CA LEU A 180 -4.93 -10.62 7.42
C LEU A 180 -5.83 -11.85 7.27
N ILE A 181 -7.06 -11.79 7.80
CA ILE A 181 -8.06 -12.86 7.60
C ILE A 181 -8.36 -13.06 6.11
N GLY A 182 -8.57 -11.97 5.37
CA GLY A 182 -8.78 -12.01 3.91
C GLY A 182 -7.59 -12.63 3.17
N GLY A 183 -6.36 -12.33 3.59
CA GLY A 183 -5.13 -12.92 3.07
C GLY A 183 -5.03 -14.41 3.33
N VAL A 184 -5.40 -14.87 4.53
CA VAL A 184 -5.46 -16.31 4.87
C VAL A 184 -6.48 -17.03 4.00
N ILE A 185 -7.67 -16.46 3.82
CA ILE A 185 -8.72 -17.02 2.96
C ILE A 185 -8.23 -17.11 1.52
N ALA A 186 -7.66 -16.03 0.98
CA ALA A 186 -7.12 -16.02 -0.39
C ALA A 186 -6.01 -17.05 -0.57
N ALA A 187 -5.07 -17.17 0.38
CA ALA A 187 -4.03 -18.19 0.32
C ALA A 187 -4.62 -19.60 0.32
N PHE A 188 -5.62 -19.87 1.16
CA PHE A 188 -6.31 -21.16 1.17
C PHE A 188 -6.99 -21.46 -0.17
N LEU A 189 -7.72 -20.51 -0.76
CA LEU A 189 -8.38 -20.68 -2.06
C LEU A 189 -7.40 -20.94 -3.20
N LEU A 190 -6.20 -20.37 -3.12
CA LEU A 190 -5.15 -20.49 -4.12
C LEU A 190 -4.19 -21.66 -3.86
N GLY A 191 -4.36 -22.42 -2.77
CA GLY A 191 -3.44 -23.47 -2.37
C GLY A 191 -2.04 -22.97 -1.99
N LEU A 192 -1.92 -21.70 -1.59
CA LEU A 192 -0.67 -21.06 -1.19
C LEU A 192 -0.39 -21.25 0.31
N PRO A 193 0.89 -21.20 0.74
CA PRO A 193 1.23 -21.15 2.15
C PRO A 193 0.56 -19.95 2.84
N THR A 194 0.05 -20.17 4.05
CA THR A 194 -0.62 -19.12 4.84
C THR A 194 0.28 -17.89 5.06
N LYS A 195 1.59 -18.10 5.22
CA LYS A 195 2.59 -17.03 5.33
C LYS A 195 2.59 -16.09 4.12
N THR A 196 2.50 -16.63 2.91
CA THR A 196 2.42 -15.84 1.67
C THR A 196 1.16 -14.97 1.67
N GLY A 197 0.02 -15.53 2.10
CA GLY A 197 -1.22 -14.76 2.19
C GLY A 197 -1.18 -13.64 3.21
N LEU A 198 -0.61 -13.90 4.39
CA LEU A 198 -0.40 -12.90 5.44
C LEU A 198 0.56 -11.79 4.99
N ALA A 199 1.64 -12.15 4.27
CA ALA A 199 2.59 -11.19 3.73
C ALA A 199 1.94 -10.27 2.69
N ILE A 200 1.21 -10.83 1.72
CA ILE A 200 0.53 -10.03 0.67
C ILE A 200 -0.55 -9.13 1.29
N ALA A 201 -1.32 -9.62 2.27
CA ALA A 201 -2.35 -8.82 2.93
C ALA A 201 -1.81 -7.67 3.77
N SER A 202 -0.56 -7.78 4.25
CA SER A 202 0.10 -6.78 5.07
C SER A 202 0.51 -5.51 4.30
N GLY A 203 0.28 -5.46 2.99
CA GLY A 203 0.47 -4.25 2.19
C GLY A 203 -0.49 -3.11 2.55
N TYR A 204 -1.68 -3.44 3.06
CA TYR A 204 -2.71 -2.48 3.52
C TYR A 204 -3.01 -1.31 2.55
N GLY A 205 -2.87 -1.51 1.24
CA GLY A 205 -3.09 -0.48 0.23
C GLY A 205 -1.84 0.33 -0.15
N TRP A 206 -0.69 0.10 0.48
CA TRP A 206 0.58 0.72 0.10
C TRP A 206 1.26 -0.07 -1.02
N TYR A 207 0.65 -0.06 -2.21
CA TYR A 207 1.07 -0.89 -3.36
C TYR A 207 2.55 -0.74 -3.73
N SER A 208 3.12 0.46 -3.56
CA SER A 208 4.50 0.72 -3.94
C SER A 208 5.46 0.00 -3.00
N LEU A 209 5.29 0.12 -1.68
CA LEU A 209 6.13 -0.56 -0.71
C LEU A 209 5.87 -2.08 -0.70
N SER A 210 4.61 -2.50 -0.75
CA SER A 210 4.24 -3.92 -0.68
C SER A 210 4.74 -4.71 -1.88
N GLY A 211 4.57 -4.18 -3.10
CA GLY A 211 5.05 -4.83 -4.32
C GLY A 211 6.56 -5.06 -4.30
N ILE A 212 7.33 -4.09 -3.81
CA ILE A 212 8.79 -4.19 -3.75
C ILE A 212 9.22 -5.23 -2.72
N LEU A 213 8.74 -5.14 -1.48
CA LEU A 213 9.16 -6.04 -0.40
C LEU A 213 8.77 -7.49 -0.69
N ILE A 214 7.60 -7.71 -1.26
CA ILE A 214 7.14 -9.04 -1.67
C ILE A 214 7.92 -9.54 -2.89
N SER A 215 8.29 -8.67 -3.83
CA SER A 215 9.13 -9.06 -4.97
C SER A 215 10.50 -9.55 -4.55
N ASP A 216 11.12 -8.93 -3.55
CA ASP A 216 12.42 -9.36 -3.04
C ASP A 216 12.32 -10.69 -2.27
N ALA A 217 11.26 -10.88 -1.50
CA ALA A 217 11.06 -12.08 -0.68
C ALA A 217 10.57 -13.30 -1.46
N TYR A 218 9.59 -13.13 -2.35
CA TYR A 218 8.88 -14.21 -3.03
C TYR A 218 9.00 -14.16 -4.56
N GLY A 219 9.75 -13.18 -5.10
CA GLY A 219 9.98 -13.04 -6.54
C GLY A 219 8.94 -12.16 -7.26
N PRO A 220 9.21 -11.82 -8.53
CA PRO A 220 8.48 -10.78 -9.27
C PRO A 220 7.00 -11.11 -9.54
N VAL A 221 6.62 -12.40 -9.57
CA VAL A 221 5.21 -12.82 -9.71
C VAL A 221 4.38 -12.41 -8.48
N PHE A 222 4.87 -12.74 -7.27
CA PHE A 222 4.19 -12.37 -6.04
C PHE A 222 4.31 -10.87 -5.74
N GLY A 223 5.44 -10.25 -6.09
CA GLY A 223 5.60 -8.80 -6.01
C GLY A 223 4.57 -8.05 -6.86
N SER A 224 4.41 -8.47 -8.12
CA SER A 224 3.38 -7.92 -9.02
C SER A 224 1.97 -8.21 -8.50
N THR A 225 1.73 -9.39 -7.93
CA THR A 225 0.46 -9.75 -7.29
C THR A 225 0.11 -8.79 -6.16
N ALA A 226 1.06 -8.51 -5.25
CA ALA A 226 0.86 -7.59 -4.14
C ALA A 226 0.59 -6.16 -4.62
N PHE A 227 1.37 -5.70 -5.61
CA PHE A 227 1.18 -4.39 -6.24
C PHE A 227 -0.22 -4.24 -6.83
N PHE A 228 -0.66 -5.17 -7.69
CA PHE A 228 -1.98 -5.07 -8.33
C PHE A 228 -3.14 -5.24 -7.34
N ASN A 229 -2.98 -6.10 -6.32
CA ASN A 229 -3.96 -6.23 -5.24
C ASN A 229 -4.17 -4.89 -4.52
N ASP A 230 -3.10 -4.25 -4.05
CA ASP A 230 -3.22 -3.00 -3.31
C ASP A 230 -3.63 -1.82 -4.21
N LEU A 231 -3.21 -1.81 -5.47
CA LEU A 231 -3.66 -0.82 -6.45
C LEU A 231 -5.16 -0.95 -6.72
N ALA A 232 -5.67 -2.17 -6.89
CA ALA A 232 -7.10 -2.42 -7.09
C ALA A 232 -7.90 -1.97 -5.86
N ARG A 233 -7.39 -2.19 -4.65
CA ARG A 233 -8.00 -1.67 -3.40
C ARG A 233 -8.07 -0.14 -3.40
N GLU A 234 -6.98 0.54 -3.76
CA GLU A 234 -6.96 2.00 -3.82
C GLU A 234 -7.98 2.52 -4.83
N LEU A 235 -7.98 2.01 -6.06
CA LEU A 235 -8.91 2.43 -7.11
C LEU A 235 -10.37 2.19 -6.71
N ALA A 236 -10.67 1.01 -6.16
CA ALA A 236 -12.01 0.69 -5.65
C ALA A 236 -12.42 1.65 -4.52
N SER A 237 -11.51 1.96 -3.60
CA SER A 237 -11.78 2.89 -2.50
C SER A 237 -12.10 4.31 -2.99
N ILE A 238 -11.35 4.83 -3.97
CA ILE A 238 -11.59 6.16 -4.57
C ILE A 238 -12.98 6.23 -5.20
N MET A 239 -13.41 5.15 -5.87
CA MET A 239 -14.73 5.10 -6.51
C MET A 239 -15.87 5.00 -5.50
N LEU A 240 -15.69 4.22 -4.43
CA LEU A 240 -16.73 3.90 -3.45
C LEU A 240 -16.85 4.93 -2.32
N LEU A 241 -15.78 5.65 -1.99
CA LEU A 241 -15.74 6.62 -0.89
C LEU A 241 -16.88 7.64 -0.94
N PRO A 242 -17.17 8.34 -2.07
CA PRO A 242 -18.24 9.33 -2.12
C PRO A 242 -19.64 8.73 -1.85
N MET A 243 -19.83 7.45 -2.16
CA MET A 243 -21.11 6.75 -1.95
C MET A 243 -21.28 6.33 -0.48
N LEU A 244 -20.19 6.02 0.21
CA LEU A 244 -20.21 5.47 1.56
C LEU A 244 -20.08 6.49 2.66
N ILE A 245 -19.35 7.59 2.42
CA ILE A 245 -18.90 8.52 3.47
C ILE A 245 -20.04 9.12 4.32
N ASN A 246 -21.23 9.28 3.73
CA ASN A 246 -22.38 9.87 4.41
C ASN A 246 -23.12 8.88 5.33
N ARG A 247 -23.04 7.57 5.03
CA ARG A 247 -23.80 6.53 5.74
C ARG A 247 -22.92 5.58 6.56
N TYR A 248 -21.74 5.29 6.05
CA TYR A 248 -20.78 4.33 6.58
C TYR A 248 -19.39 4.96 6.61
N ARG A 249 -19.21 5.95 7.48
CA ARG A 249 -18.02 6.80 7.51
C ARG A 249 -16.77 6.04 7.94
N SER A 250 -16.88 5.08 8.87
CA SER A 250 -15.76 4.21 9.23
C SER A 250 -15.42 3.23 8.11
N THR A 251 -16.42 2.73 7.38
CA THR A 251 -16.20 1.90 6.18
C THR A 251 -15.51 2.69 5.08
N ALA A 252 -16.00 3.89 4.75
CA ALA A 252 -15.40 4.76 3.75
C ALA A 252 -13.93 5.09 4.09
N LEU A 253 -13.64 5.34 5.36
CA LEU A 253 -12.27 5.55 5.82
C LEU A 253 -11.44 4.27 5.71
N GLY A 254 -11.89 3.16 6.28
CA GLY A 254 -11.07 1.95 6.39
C GLY A 254 -10.76 1.29 5.04
N LEU A 255 -11.63 1.43 4.04
CA LEU A 255 -11.37 0.90 2.69
C LEU A 255 -10.23 1.62 1.97
N THR A 256 -9.91 2.86 2.37
CA THR A 256 -8.76 3.60 1.79
C THR A 256 -7.41 3.09 2.28
N GLY A 257 -7.37 2.36 3.40
CA GLY A 257 -6.15 1.78 3.93
C GLY A 257 -5.05 2.80 4.18
N ALA A 258 -3.79 2.43 3.90
CA ALA A 258 -2.64 3.31 4.02
C ALA A 258 -2.71 4.55 3.11
N ALA A 259 -3.48 4.52 2.03
CA ALA A 259 -3.64 5.65 1.12
C ALA A 259 -4.50 6.80 1.72
N SER A 260 -5.03 6.64 2.93
CA SER A 260 -5.84 7.64 3.64
C SER A 260 -5.09 8.93 4.02
N ILE A 261 -3.76 8.87 4.09
CA ILE A 261 -2.88 9.98 4.45
C ILE A 261 -2.44 10.78 3.21
N ASP A 262 -2.42 10.15 2.02
CA ASP A 262 -1.87 10.73 0.80
C ASP A 262 -2.95 10.86 -0.29
N PHE A 263 -3.07 9.87 -1.18
CA PHE A 263 -3.90 9.96 -2.39
C PHE A 263 -5.38 10.17 -2.13
N THR A 264 -5.92 9.54 -1.08
CA THR A 264 -7.36 9.62 -0.79
C THR A 264 -7.70 10.72 0.22
N LEU A 265 -6.70 11.37 0.85
CA LEU A 265 -6.92 12.42 1.84
C LEU A 265 -7.71 13.62 1.29
N PRO A 266 -7.42 14.16 0.08
CA PRO A 266 -8.21 15.26 -0.49
C PRO A 266 -9.68 14.87 -0.74
N ILE A 267 -9.94 13.60 -1.08
CA ILE A 267 -11.30 13.08 -1.30
C ILE A 267 -12.02 12.94 0.04
N LEU A 268 -11.35 12.35 1.03
CA LEU A 268 -11.87 12.23 2.40
C LEU A 268 -12.21 13.60 2.96
N GLN A 269 -11.35 14.60 2.77
CA GLN A 269 -11.59 15.96 3.24
C GLN A 269 -12.77 16.63 2.52
N ARG A 270 -12.88 16.53 1.19
CA ARG A 270 -13.99 17.16 0.45
C ARG A 270 -15.33 16.46 0.68
N CYS A 271 -15.34 15.14 0.69
CA CYS A 271 -16.58 14.38 0.80
C CYS A 271 -17.02 14.20 2.26
N GLY A 272 -16.08 13.97 3.17
CA GLY A 272 -16.34 13.79 4.59
C GLY A 272 -16.27 15.08 5.40
N GLY A 273 -15.61 16.12 4.92
CA GLY A 273 -15.34 17.35 5.68
C GLY A 273 -14.08 17.25 6.54
N ILE A 274 -13.65 18.40 7.07
CA ILE A 274 -12.39 18.53 7.82
C ILE A 274 -12.33 17.61 9.06
N SER A 275 -13.49 17.25 9.63
CA SER A 275 -13.59 16.40 10.81
C SER A 275 -13.10 14.95 10.60
N ILE A 276 -13.03 14.44 9.37
CA ILE A 276 -12.45 13.10 9.11
C ILE A 276 -10.93 13.12 9.02
N VAL A 277 -10.33 14.27 8.74
CA VAL A 277 -8.90 14.41 8.43
C VAL A 277 -8.03 13.83 9.56
N PRO A 278 -8.25 14.15 10.86
CA PRO A 278 -7.44 13.56 11.93
C PRO A 278 -7.57 12.03 12.01
N ALA A 279 -8.75 11.47 11.76
CA ALA A 279 -8.95 10.03 11.77
C ALA A 279 -8.26 9.34 10.58
N ALA A 280 -8.32 9.97 9.38
CA ALA A 280 -7.67 9.47 8.17
C ALA A 280 -6.14 9.44 8.31
N ILE A 281 -5.60 10.49 8.89
CA ILE A 281 -4.20 10.64 9.23
C ILE A 281 -3.73 9.53 10.19
N VAL A 282 -4.46 9.31 11.29
CA VAL A 282 -4.13 8.25 12.27
C VAL A 282 -4.26 6.87 11.65
N HIS A 283 -5.34 6.65 10.90
CA HIS A 283 -5.61 5.37 10.25
C HIS A 283 -4.47 4.95 9.32
N GLY A 284 -4.12 5.83 8.39
CA GLY A 284 -3.08 5.59 7.40
C GLY A 284 -1.70 5.47 8.04
N PHE A 285 -1.38 6.32 9.02
CA PHE A 285 -0.10 6.24 9.73
C PHE A 285 0.10 4.89 10.42
N ILE A 286 -0.92 4.38 11.12
CA ILE A 286 -0.83 3.07 11.80
C ILE A 286 -0.61 1.96 10.77
N LEU A 287 -1.41 1.93 9.69
CA LEU A 287 -1.27 0.90 8.66
C LEU A 287 0.09 0.97 7.97
N SER A 288 0.55 2.16 7.58
CA SER A 288 1.87 2.39 6.98
C SER A 288 3.02 1.96 7.88
N LEU A 289 2.90 2.11 9.20
CA LEU A 289 3.89 1.62 10.16
C LEU A 289 3.86 0.08 10.26
N MET A 290 2.66 -0.52 10.25
CA MET A 290 2.49 -1.97 10.33
C MET A 290 2.99 -2.69 9.08
N THR A 291 2.82 -2.10 7.89
CA THR A 291 3.17 -2.71 6.59
C THR A 291 4.58 -3.31 6.54
N PRO A 292 5.68 -2.54 6.68
CA PRO A 292 7.03 -3.09 6.55
C PRO A 292 7.34 -4.12 7.65
N ILE A 293 6.82 -3.92 8.87
CA ILE A 293 7.05 -4.83 10.01
C ILE A 293 6.38 -6.18 9.75
N PHE A 294 5.12 -6.16 9.32
CA PHE A 294 4.33 -7.38 9.14
C PHE A 294 4.78 -8.13 7.89
N ILE A 295 5.07 -7.43 6.79
CA ILE A 295 5.65 -8.07 5.60
C ILE A 295 6.96 -8.77 6.00
N ALA A 296 7.88 -8.08 6.67
CA ALA A 296 9.15 -8.67 7.09
C ALA A 296 8.99 -9.86 8.05
N PHE A 297 7.96 -9.85 8.90
CA PHE A 297 7.64 -10.95 9.81
C PHE A 297 7.08 -12.18 9.08
N PHE A 298 6.23 -11.99 8.07
CA PHE A 298 5.58 -13.08 7.33
C PHE A 298 6.38 -13.59 6.12
N THR A 299 7.43 -12.88 5.69
CA THR A 299 8.36 -13.33 4.64
C THR A 299 9.52 -14.17 5.15
N GLN A 300 9.49 -14.55 6.44
CA GLN A 300 10.52 -15.36 7.11
C GLN A 300 10.12 -16.80 7.41
#